data_AF-A0A942F943-F1
#
_entry.id   AF-A0A942F943-F1
#
_cell.length_a   1.000
_cell.length_b   1.000
_cell.length_c   1.000
_cell.angle_alpha   90.00
_cell.angle_beta   90.00
_cell.angle_gamma   90.00
#
_symmetry.space_group_name_H-M   'P 1'
#
loop_
_entity.id
_entity.type
_entity.pdbx_description
1 polymer ?
#
loop_
_entity_poly.entity_id
_entity_poly.type
_entity_poly.pdbx_seq_one_letter_code
_entity_poly.pdbx_strand_id
1 'polypeptide(L)'
;MPGTPFHLEVNPQLPPRLARLEELANNLWYSWDRPTRTLFARLHPSLWGSVGHSPKAFLKRVDQQRLLDAADDPVFLGNYARVLSAFDTYNNEPGRTNGAQHLRHNDLVAYFCFEFGFHESLPIYSGGLGILAGDHCKAASDLRLPFVAVGLLFRQGYFLQTIDNEGVQHAIYRDTDFDDLPITPVLREDGSELHVQVEMADRIAEVKVWQV
;
A
#
# COMPACT_ATOMS: atom_id res chain seq x y z
N MET A 1 -15.57 2.42 -38.80
CA MET A 1 -14.46 2.89 -37.95
C MET A 1 -14.70 2.33 -36.56
N PRO A 2 -13.82 1.51 -36.00
CA PRO A 2 -13.93 1.17 -34.58
C PRO A 2 -13.59 2.43 -33.80
N GLY A 3 -14.56 2.98 -33.06
CA GLY A 3 -14.35 4.17 -32.25
C GLY A 3 -13.36 3.90 -31.12
N THR A 4 -12.58 4.90 -30.73
CA THR A 4 -11.69 4.82 -29.57
C THR A 4 -12.54 4.60 -28.32
N PRO A 5 -12.39 3.48 -27.59
CA PRO A 5 -13.07 3.29 -26.32
C PRO A 5 -12.45 4.23 -25.28
N PHE A 6 -13.31 5.00 -24.59
CA PHE A 6 -12.91 5.79 -23.43
C PHE A 6 -13.38 5.08 -22.17
N HIS A 7 -12.46 4.85 -21.22
CA HIS A 7 -12.80 4.35 -19.90
C HIS A 7 -13.11 5.54 -18.99
N LEU A 8 -14.33 5.54 -18.44
CA LEU A 8 -14.77 6.52 -17.45
C LEU A 8 -14.83 5.80 -16.09
N GLU A 9 -14.02 6.23 -15.14
CA GLU A 9 -14.09 5.78 -13.74
C GLU A 9 -14.66 6.93 -12.90
N VAL A 10 -15.68 6.65 -12.10
CA VAL A 10 -16.32 7.63 -11.22
C VAL A 10 -15.92 7.29 -9.79
N ASN A 11 -14.98 8.04 -9.24
CA ASN A 11 -14.53 7.89 -7.86
C ASN A 11 -15.38 8.79 -6.94
N PRO A 12 -15.71 8.33 -5.72
CA PRO A 12 -16.36 9.17 -4.73
C PRO A 12 -15.43 10.31 -4.27
N GLN A 13 -16.02 11.38 -3.77
CA GLN A 13 -15.30 12.52 -3.21
C GLN A 13 -15.30 12.42 -1.68
N LEU A 14 -14.10 12.41 -1.09
CA LEU A 14 -13.95 12.45 0.35
C LEU A 14 -14.50 13.78 0.91
N PRO A 15 -15.45 13.74 1.86
CA PRO A 15 -15.86 14.95 2.56
C PRO A 15 -14.67 15.60 3.26
N PRO A 16 -14.60 16.94 3.39
CA PRO A 16 -13.45 17.62 4.00
C PRO A 16 -13.07 17.09 5.39
N ARG A 17 -14.07 16.66 6.18
CA ARG A 17 -13.86 16.07 7.52
C ARG A 17 -13.14 14.72 7.50
N LEU A 18 -13.17 14.01 6.37
CA LEU A 18 -12.60 12.68 6.17
C LEU A 18 -11.44 12.69 5.15
N ALA A 19 -10.98 13.87 4.73
CA ALA A 19 -9.98 14.01 3.67
C ALA A 19 -8.68 13.22 3.95
N ARG A 20 -8.28 13.09 5.22
CA ARG A 20 -7.06 12.36 5.60
C ARG A 20 -7.21 10.84 5.55
N LEU A 21 -8.38 10.30 5.18
CA LEU A 21 -8.48 8.88 4.82
C LEU A 21 -7.57 8.55 3.63
N GLU A 22 -7.34 9.52 2.73
CA GLU A 22 -6.39 9.42 1.62
C GLU A 22 -4.96 9.14 2.11
N GLU A 23 -4.51 9.86 3.16
CA GLU A 23 -3.20 9.66 3.78
C GLU A 23 -3.06 8.26 4.37
N LEU A 24 -4.07 7.82 5.12
CA LEU A 24 -4.10 6.47 5.71
C LEU A 24 -4.15 5.38 4.64
N ALA A 25 -4.79 5.65 3.50
CA ALA A 25 -4.93 4.67 2.42
C ALA A 25 -3.68 4.52 1.57
N ASN A 26 -2.86 5.57 1.47
CA ASN A 26 -1.60 5.59 0.72
C ASN A 26 -0.37 5.34 1.59
N ASN A 27 -0.53 4.97 2.87
CA ASN A 27 0.58 4.66 3.77
C ASN A 27 0.44 3.25 4.33
N LEU A 28 1.49 2.42 4.22
CA LEU A 28 1.45 1.01 4.65
C LEU A 28 1.28 0.80 6.16
N TRP A 29 1.24 1.85 6.98
CA TRP A 29 0.88 1.79 8.41
C TRP A 29 -0.33 0.90 8.71
N TYR A 30 -1.37 0.94 7.85
CA TYR A 30 -2.56 0.10 8.03
C TYR A 30 -2.25 -1.40 8.04
N SER A 31 -1.12 -1.83 7.48
CA SER A 31 -0.76 -3.24 7.39
C SER A 31 -0.40 -3.86 8.75
N TRP A 32 0.08 -3.07 9.72
CA TRP A 32 0.30 -3.50 11.09
C TRP A 32 -0.57 -2.78 12.14
N ASP A 33 -1.26 -1.68 11.79
CA ASP A 33 -2.22 -1.02 12.67
C ASP A 33 -3.67 -1.51 12.45
N ARG A 34 -4.17 -2.33 13.38
CA ARG A 34 -5.53 -2.89 13.34
C ARG A 34 -6.64 -1.82 13.44
N PRO A 35 -6.54 -0.78 14.30
CA PRO A 35 -7.52 0.31 14.35
C PRO A 35 -7.74 0.99 12.99
N THR A 36 -6.67 1.27 12.24
CA THR A 36 -6.76 1.86 10.90
C THR A 36 -7.60 1.00 9.96
N ARG A 37 -7.31 -0.31 9.87
CA ARG A 37 -8.13 -1.24 9.05
C ARG A 37 -9.59 -1.32 9.50
N THR A 38 -9.82 -1.20 10.80
CA THR A 38 -11.18 -1.25 11.36
C THR A 38 -12.03 -0.04 10.93
N LEU A 39 -11.42 1.12 10.66
CA LEU A 39 -12.16 2.27 10.10
C LEU A 39 -12.78 1.94 8.75
N PHE A 40 -11.98 1.43 7.81
CA PHE A 40 -12.45 1.05 6.48
C PHE A 40 -13.48 -0.09 6.54
N ALA A 41 -13.23 -1.10 7.38
CA ALA A 41 -14.16 -2.19 7.60
C ALA A 41 -15.53 -1.71 8.11
N ARG A 42 -15.57 -0.70 8.99
CA ARG A 42 -16.82 -0.16 9.55
C ARG A 42 -17.63 0.66 8.54
N LEU A 43 -16.98 1.35 7.61
CA LEU A 43 -17.66 2.12 6.57
C LEU A 43 -18.53 1.21 5.69
N HIS A 44 -17.96 0.08 5.25
CA HIS A 44 -18.70 -0.89 4.43
C HIS A 44 -18.07 -2.29 4.51
N PRO A 45 -18.54 -3.18 5.41
CA PRO A 45 -17.90 -4.49 5.65
C PRO A 45 -17.82 -5.39 4.41
N SER A 46 -18.89 -5.46 3.61
CA SER A 46 -18.92 -6.33 2.42
C SER A 46 -17.97 -5.84 1.32
N LEU A 47 -17.94 -4.52 1.05
CA LEU A 47 -17.00 -3.91 0.12
C LEU A 47 -15.55 -4.14 0.59
N TRP A 48 -15.29 -3.93 1.88
CA TRP A 48 -13.97 -4.14 2.49
C TRP A 48 -13.42 -5.54 2.22
N GLY A 49 -14.24 -6.57 2.40
CA GLY A 49 -13.85 -7.95 2.04
C GLY A 49 -13.67 -8.15 0.53
N SER A 50 -14.52 -7.54 -0.30
CA SER A 50 -14.46 -7.71 -1.76
C SER A 50 -13.24 -7.08 -2.42
N VAL A 51 -12.67 -6.02 -1.83
CA VAL A 51 -11.48 -5.33 -2.34
C VAL A 51 -10.18 -5.85 -1.71
N GLY A 52 -10.22 -7.05 -1.11
CA GLY A 52 -9.03 -7.67 -0.49
C GLY A 52 -8.44 -6.80 0.62
N HIS A 53 -9.29 -6.09 1.37
CA HIS A 53 -8.88 -5.23 2.47
C HIS A 53 -7.84 -4.15 2.06
N SER A 54 -7.92 -3.65 0.81
CA SER A 54 -7.12 -2.50 0.34
C SER A 54 -7.85 -1.18 0.63
N PRO A 55 -7.29 -0.29 1.47
CA PRO A 55 -7.86 1.04 1.72
C PRO A 55 -8.01 1.89 0.46
N LYS A 56 -7.03 1.86 -0.44
CA LYS A 56 -7.05 2.66 -1.67
C LYS A 56 -8.11 2.15 -2.64
N ALA A 57 -8.13 0.85 -2.89
CA ALA A 57 -9.17 0.20 -3.68
C ALA A 57 -10.57 0.39 -3.10
N PHE A 58 -10.69 0.44 -1.76
CA PHE A 58 -11.93 0.73 -1.04
C PHE A 58 -12.41 2.16 -1.30
N LEU A 59 -11.52 3.16 -1.15
CA LEU A 59 -11.89 4.56 -1.34
C LEU A 59 -12.31 4.89 -2.77
N LYS A 60 -11.79 4.17 -3.78
CA LYS A 60 -12.25 4.30 -5.17
C LYS A 60 -13.67 3.79 -5.41
N ARG A 61 -14.18 2.89 -4.56
CA ARG A 61 -15.41 2.11 -4.81
C ARG A 61 -16.52 2.31 -3.78
N VAL A 62 -16.21 2.95 -2.65
CA VAL A 62 -17.19 3.19 -1.59
C VAL A 62 -18.26 4.17 -2.07
N ASP A 63 -19.50 3.90 -1.68
CA ASP A 63 -20.62 4.76 -2.03
C ASP A 63 -20.48 6.15 -1.38
N GLN A 64 -20.83 7.19 -2.13
CA GLN A 64 -20.72 8.59 -1.67
C GLN A 64 -21.56 8.84 -0.41
N GLN A 65 -22.77 8.27 -0.33
CA GLN A 65 -23.65 8.48 0.82
C GLN A 65 -23.04 7.89 2.09
N ARG A 66 -22.37 6.74 1.99
CA ARG A 66 -21.65 6.14 3.13
C ARG A 66 -20.58 7.06 3.72
N LEU A 67 -19.84 7.76 2.87
CA LEU A 67 -18.84 8.73 3.32
C LEU A 67 -19.49 9.95 3.98
N LEU A 68 -20.61 10.44 3.44
CA LEU A 68 -21.36 11.55 4.02
C LEU A 68 -21.94 11.17 5.39
N ASP A 69 -22.59 10.01 5.49
CA ASP A 69 -23.15 9.50 6.76
C ASP A 69 -22.05 9.36 7.82
N ALA A 70 -20.88 8.82 7.44
CA ALA A 70 -19.74 8.69 8.34
C ALA A 70 -19.13 10.03 8.76
N ALA A 71 -19.19 11.04 7.90
CA ALA A 71 -18.74 12.39 8.20
C ALA A 71 -19.66 13.12 9.21
N ASP A 72 -20.87 12.62 9.40
CA ASP A 72 -21.86 13.14 10.36
C ASP A 72 -22.03 12.24 11.61
N ASP A 73 -21.49 11.00 11.61
CA ASP A 73 -21.52 10.09 12.76
C ASP A 73 -20.44 10.44 13.81
N PRO A 74 -20.82 10.92 15.01
CA PRO A 74 -19.86 11.27 16.06
C PRO A 74 -19.04 10.07 16.56
N VAL A 75 -19.59 8.85 16.50
CA VAL A 75 -18.90 7.63 16.94
C VAL A 75 -17.81 7.27 15.94
N PHE A 76 -18.11 7.32 14.63
CA PHE A 76 -17.11 7.14 13.58
C PHE A 76 -16.00 8.18 13.69
N LEU A 77 -16.36 9.46 13.79
CA LEU A 77 -15.40 10.56 13.88
C LEU A 77 -14.50 10.47 15.13
N GLY A 78 -15.05 10.04 16.27
CA GLY A 78 -14.24 9.81 17.48
C GLY A 78 -13.22 8.69 17.30
N ASN A 79 -13.56 7.63 16.57
CA ASN A 79 -12.61 6.56 16.24
C ASN A 79 -11.58 7.03 15.20
N TYR A 80 -12.02 7.75 14.19
CA TYR A 80 -11.17 8.32 13.15
C TYR A 80 -10.12 9.27 13.74
N ALA A 81 -10.53 10.19 14.62
CA ALA A 81 -9.63 11.11 15.31
C ALA A 81 -8.58 10.37 16.16
N ARG A 82 -8.95 9.26 16.81
CA ARG A 82 -8.00 8.44 17.58
C ARG A 82 -6.95 7.78 16.68
N VAL A 83 -7.38 7.26 15.54
CA VAL A 83 -6.45 6.66 14.55
C VAL A 83 -5.51 7.72 14.00
N LEU A 84 -6.02 8.88 13.59
CA LEU A 84 -5.18 9.98 13.13
C LEU A 84 -4.20 10.44 14.20
N SER A 85 -4.62 10.56 15.45
CA SER A 85 -3.73 10.92 16.55
C SER A 85 -2.61 9.89 16.74
N ALA A 86 -2.91 8.59 16.64
CA ALA A 86 -1.89 7.55 16.71
C ALA A 86 -0.94 7.60 15.51
N PHE A 87 -1.48 7.76 14.30
CA PHE A 87 -0.70 7.91 13.05
C PHE A 87 0.23 9.13 13.09
N ASP A 88 -0.29 10.28 13.52
CA ASP A 88 0.47 11.53 13.66
C ASP A 88 1.53 11.41 14.75
N THR A 89 1.21 10.76 15.88
CA THR A 89 2.18 10.51 16.94
C THR A 89 3.32 9.63 16.42
N TYR A 90 2.99 8.55 15.71
CA TYR A 90 3.99 7.68 15.11
C TYR A 90 4.87 8.45 14.11
N ASN A 91 4.28 9.15 13.14
CA ASN A 91 5.09 9.81 12.11
C ASN A 91 5.91 11.00 12.61
N ASN A 92 5.46 11.70 13.65
CA ASN A 92 6.14 12.88 14.18
C ASN A 92 7.05 12.59 15.38
N GLU A 93 7.16 11.33 15.82
CA GLU A 93 8.02 10.98 16.94
C GLU A 93 9.50 11.25 16.60
N PRO A 94 10.18 12.14 17.35
CA PRO A 94 11.51 12.57 16.99
C PRO A 94 12.55 11.45 17.19
N GLY A 95 13.26 11.11 16.11
CA GLY A 95 14.63 10.58 16.07
C GLY A 95 14.95 9.26 16.79
N ARG A 96 15.41 8.26 16.01
CA ARG A 96 16.38 7.21 16.37
C ARG A 96 16.25 6.62 17.79
N THR A 97 15.27 5.75 17.98
CA THR A 97 15.21 4.88 19.17
C THR A 97 16.21 3.72 19.04
N ASN A 98 16.31 2.92 20.10
CA ASN A 98 17.13 1.70 20.25
C ASN A 98 17.81 1.15 18.97
N GLY A 99 19.13 1.30 18.86
CA GLY A 99 19.97 0.72 17.79
C GLY A 99 20.52 1.72 16.79
N ALA A 100 19.80 2.81 16.52
CA ALA A 100 20.23 3.84 15.58
C ALA A 100 21.39 4.73 16.11
N GLN A 101 21.73 4.60 17.40
CA GLN A 101 22.90 5.20 18.05
C GLN A 101 24.24 4.76 17.44
N HIS A 102 24.27 3.60 16.76
CA HIS A 102 25.47 3.09 16.09
C HIS A 102 25.62 3.59 14.65
N LEU A 103 24.57 4.21 14.11
CA LEU A 103 24.57 4.78 12.77
C LEU A 103 24.97 6.26 12.85
N ARG A 104 25.75 6.74 11.87
CA ARG A 104 26.06 8.16 11.71
C ARG A 104 24.84 8.90 11.19
N HIS A 105 24.83 10.22 11.30
CA HIS A 105 23.69 11.06 10.90
C HIS A 105 23.28 10.84 9.42
N ASN A 106 24.26 10.66 8.53
CA ASN A 106 24.06 10.48 7.08
C ASN A 106 24.09 9.01 6.62
N ASP A 107 24.13 8.05 7.54
CA ASP A 107 24.06 6.65 7.13
C ASP A 107 22.65 6.33 6.62
N LEU A 108 22.57 5.55 5.54
CA LEU A 108 21.34 5.02 4.97
C LEU A 108 21.52 3.53 4.71
N VAL A 109 20.63 2.70 5.28
CA VAL A 109 20.61 1.26 5.06
C VAL A 109 19.72 0.97 3.85
N ALA A 110 20.30 0.42 2.79
CA ALA A 110 19.55 -0.10 1.66
C ALA A 110 19.35 -1.61 1.80
N TYR A 111 18.10 -2.05 1.90
CA TYR A 111 17.73 -3.45 2.05
C TYR A 111 17.11 -3.98 0.77
N PHE A 112 17.86 -4.81 0.06
CA PHE A 112 17.44 -5.40 -1.20
C PHE A 112 16.77 -6.74 -0.96
N CYS A 113 15.56 -6.90 -1.48
CA CYS A 113 14.86 -8.16 -1.49
C CYS A 113 14.01 -8.28 -2.75
N PHE A 114 13.84 -9.50 -3.26
CA PHE A 114 12.91 -9.72 -4.36
C PHE A 114 11.45 -9.58 -3.92
N GLU A 115 11.15 -9.77 -2.63
CA GLU A 115 9.79 -9.85 -2.12
C GLU A 115 9.63 -9.12 -0.78
N PHE A 116 8.47 -8.52 -0.55
CA PHE A 116 8.13 -7.88 0.73
C PHE A 116 6.67 -8.13 1.12
N GLY A 117 6.48 -8.85 2.23
CA GLY A 117 5.19 -9.25 2.77
C GLY A 117 4.63 -8.24 3.77
N PHE A 118 4.04 -7.15 3.26
CA PHE A 118 3.39 -6.14 4.10
C PHE A 118 1.93 -6.48 4.38
N HIS A 119 1.15 -6.61 3.33
CA HIS A 119 -0.31 -6.83 3.37
C HIS A 119 -0.76 -7.46 2.05
N GLU A 120 -1.85 -8.23 2.08
CA GLU A 120 -2.42 -8.87 0.88
C GLU A 120 -2.83 -7.87 -0.22
N SER A 121 -3.15 -6.63 0.18
CA SER A 121 -3.47 -5.53 -0.74
C SER A 121 -2.28 -5.07 -1.59
N LEU A 122 -1.05 -5.47 -1.25
CA LEU A 122 0.17 -5.17 -1.98
C LEU A 122 0.89 -6.49 -2.29
N PRO A 123 0.50 -7.20 -3.37
CA PRO A 123 0.88 -8.59 -3.62
C PRO A 123 2.30 -8.70 -4.21
N ILE A 124 3.31 -8.25 -3.46
CA ILE A 124 4.73 -8.26 -3.85
C ILE A 124 5.55 -9.31 -3.09
N TYR A 125 4.93 -10.40 -2.68
CA TYR A 125 5.59 -11.54 -2.03
C TYR A 125 4.85 -12.86 -2.33
N SER A 126 5.49 -14.00 -2.08
CA SER A 126 4.87 -15.31 -2.24
C SER A 126 5.09 -16.25 -1.05
N GLY A 127 6.03 -15.97 -0.15
CA GLY A 127 6.36 -16.90 0.94
C GLY A 127 7.10 -16.28 2.12
N GLY A 128 7.74 -17.15 2.91
CA GLY A 128 8.36 -16.78 4.18
C GLY A 128 9.50 -15.76 4.06
N LEU A 129 10.23 -15.74 2.94
CA LEU A 129 11.26 -14.74 2.67
C LEU A 129 10.66 -13.33 2.61
N GLY A 130 9.59 -13.15 1.86
CA GLY A 130 8.89 -11.87 1.78
C GLY A 130 8.28 -11.47 3.12
N ILE A 131 7.63 -12.39 3.84
CA ILE A 131 7.09 -12.09 5.18
C ILE A 131 8.18 -11.57 6.12
N LEU A 132 9.33 -12.26 6.19
CA LEU A 132 10.45 -11.83 7.01
C LEU A 132 10.99 -10.45 6.57
N ALA A 133 11.13 -10.22 5.27
CA ALA A 133 11.58 -8.94 4.73
C ALA A 133 10.61 -7.80 5.07
N GLY A 134 9.30 -8.05 4.99
CA GLY A 134 8.25 -7.10 5.38
C GLY A 134 8.30 -6.78 6.87
N ASP A 135 8.43 -7.79 7.73
CA ASP A 135 8.53 -7.59 9.17
C ASP A 135 9.83 -6.88 9.58
N HIS A 136 10.93 -7.10 8.87
CA HIS A 136 12.15 -6.29 9.00
C HIS A 136 11.91 -4.82 8.70
N CYS A 137 11.15 -4.50 7.64
CA CYS A 137 10.82 -3.11 7.30
C CYS A 137 9.94 -2.46 8.39
N LYS A 138 8.97 -3.21 8.94
CA LYS A 138 8.12 -2.73 10.05
C LYS A 138 8.95 -2.45 11.30
N ALA A 139 9.84 -3.38 11.66
CA ALA A 139 10.75 -3.19 12.79
C ALA A 139 11.71 -2.01 12.57
N ALA A 140 12.24 -1.84 11.36
CA ALA A 140 13.10 -0.70 11.01
C ALA A 140 12.34 0.63 11.13
N SER A 141 11.06 0.65 10.74
CA SER A 141 10.17 1.80 10.90
C SER A 141 9.92 2.12 12.38
N ASP A 142 9.60 1.12 13.21
CA ASP A 142 9.38 1.28 14.66
C ASP A 142 10.65 1.78 15.39
N LEU A 143 11.83 1.34 14.93
CA LEU A 143 13.13 1.78 15.44
C LEU A 143 13.62 3.10 14.84
N ARG A 144 12.89 3.68 13.89
CA ARG A 144 13.26 4.93 13.18
C ARG A 144 14.65 4.86 12.54
N LEU A 145 14.97 3.72 11.93
CA LEU A 145 16.24 3.54 11.23
C LEU A 145 16.23 4.34 9.91
N PRO A 146 17.35 4.96 9.51
CA PRO A 146 17.49 5.50 8.17
C PRO A 146 17.58 4.33 7.18
N PHE A 147 16.44 3.92 6.64
CA PHE A 147 16.28 2.64 5.96
C PHE A 147 15.42 2.79 4.70
N VAL A 148 15.85 2.16 3.61
CA VAL A 148 15.09 2.06 2.35
C VAL A 148 15.07 0.60 1.90
N ALA A 149 13.87 0.08 1.67
CA ALA A 149 13.66 -1.20 1.03
C ALA A 149 13.64 -1.05 -0.49
N VAL A 150 14.35 -1.92 -1.21
CA VAL A 150 14.39 -1.94 -2.68
C VAL A 150 14.02 -3.34 -3.16
N GLY A 151 13.03 -3.42 -4.03
CA GLY A 151 12.55 -4.67 -4.60
C GLY A 151 11.85 -4.49 -5.94
N LEU A 152 11.04 -5.48 -6.30
CA LEU A 152 10.31 -5.49 -7.56
C LEU A 152 8.82 -5.25 -7.34
N LEU A 153 8.22 -4.44 -8.20
CA LEU A 153 6.78 -4.31 -8.32
C LEU A 153 6.28 -5.32 -9.36
N PHE A 154 5.61 -6.37 -8.89
CA PHE A 154 5.10 -7.42 -9.76
C PHE A 154 3.73 -7.06 -10.32
N ARG A 155 3.55 -7.17 -11.65
CA ARG A 155 2.23 -7.04 -12.29
C ARG A 155 1.29 -8.16 -11.83
N GLN A 156 1.80 -9.38 -11.75
CA GLN A 156 1.10 -10.54 -11.21
C GLN A 156 1.91 -11.03 -10.01
N GLY A 157 1.34 -10.94 -8.82
CA GLY A 157 1.93 -11.47 -7.59
C GLY A 157 1.78 -12.99 -7.50
N TYR A 158 1.64 -13.50 -6.27
CA TYR A 158 1.27 -14.89 -6.04
C TYR A 158 -0.12 -15.19 -6.61
N PHE A 159 -0.34 -16.45 -7.02
CA PHE A 159 -1.62 -16.88 -7.57
C PHE A 159 -2.66 -17.09 -6.48
N LEU A 160 -3.93 -16.86 -6.82
CA LEU A 160 -5.05 -17.32 -6.01
C LEU A 160 -5.21 -18.82 -6.23
N GLN A 161 -5.09 -19.59 -5.15
CA GLN A 161 -5.28 -21.03 -5.15
C GLN A 161 -6.77 -21.37 -5.02
N THR A 162 -7.29 -22.16 -5.95
CA THR A 162 -8.61 -22.81 -5.82
C THR A 162 -8.46 -24.31 -5.96
N ILE A 163 -9.26 -25.08 -5.23
CA ILE A 163 -9.28 -26.55 -5.31
C ILE A 163 -10.66 -26.95 -5.83
N ASP A 164 -10.71 -27.73 -6.90
CA ASP A 164 -11.97 -28.22 -7.47
C ASP A 164 -12.54 -29.42 -6.69
N ASN A 165 -13.69 -29.93 -7.15
CA ASN A 165 -14.36 -31.07 -6.53
C ASN A 165 -13.61 -32.40 -6.71
N GLU A 166 -12.63 -32.47 -7.61
CA GLU A 166 -11.71 -33.60 -7.79
C GLU A 166 -10.44 -33.47 -6.93
N GLY A 167 -10.28 -32.37 -6.20
CA GLY A 167 -9.10 -32.12 -5.37
C GLY A 167 -7.90 -31.59 -6.14
N VAL A 168 -8.08 -31.16 -7.39
CA VAL A 168 -7.02 -30.59 -8.23
C VAL A 168 -6.87 -29.11 -7.90
N GLN A 169 -5.61 -28.69 -7.73
CA GLN A 169 -5.27 -27.29 -7.55
C GLN A 169 -5.25 -26.55 -8.88
N HIS A 170 -5.94 -25.41 -8.91
CA HIS A 170 -5.88 -24.44 -10.00
C HIS A 170 -5.22 -23.15 -9.50
N ALA A 171 -4.26 -22.65 -10.29
CA ALA A 171 -3.56 -21.40 -10.02
C ALA A 171 -4.17 -20.28 -10.88
N ILE A 172 -4.81 -19.31 -10.23
CA ILE A 172 -5.42 -18.16 -10.91
C ILE A 172 -4.52 -16.95 -10.73
N TYR A 173 -3.91 -16.50 -11.81
CA TYR A 173 -3.14 -15.26 -11.85
C TYR A 173 -4.06 -14.09 -12.20
N ARG A 174 -3.89 -12.96 -11.50
CA ARG A 174 -4.61 -11.72 -11.77
C ARG A 174 -3.60 -10.59 -11.94
N ASP A 175 -3.83 -9.78 -12.95
CA ASP A 175 -3.12 -8.52 -13.09
C ASP A 175 -3.52 -7.58 -11.95
N THR A 176 -2.53 -6.97 -11.33
CA THR A 176 -2.71 -5.94 -10.33
C THR A 176 -2.93 -4.61 -11.04
N ASP A 177 -4.01 -3.92 -10.68
CA ASP A 177 -4.19 -2.53 -11.05
C ASP A 177 -3.32 -1.65 -10.15
N PHE A 178 -2.32 -0.99 -10.73
CA PHE A 178 -1.38 -0.17 -9.96
C PHE A 178 -2.05 1.07 -9.38
N ASP A 179 -3.18 1.52 -9.93
CA ASP A 179 -3.94 2.64 -9.37
C ASP A 179 -4.68 2.26 -8.07
N ASP A 180 -4.86 0.96 -7.81
CA ASP A 180 -5.44 0.43 -6.57
C ASP A 180 -4.37 0.18 -5.49
N LEU A 181 -3.09 0.31 -5.82
CA LEU A 181 -1.97 0.10 -4.90
C LEU A 181 -1.54 1.41 -4.21
N PRO A 182 -1.11 1.37 -2.93
CA PRO A 182 -0.59 2.52 -2.21
C PRO A 182 0.83 2.90 -2.68
N ILE A 183 1.01 3.10 -3.99
CA ILE A 183 2.26 3.50 -4.63
C ILE A 183 2.05 4.75 -5.47
N THR A 184 3.15 5.47 -5.71
CA THR A 184 3.23 6.59 -6.65
C THR A 184 4.49 6.46 -7.51
N PRO A 185 4.48 6.94 -8.77
CA PRO A 185 5.69 7.01 -9.56
C PRO A 185 6.67 7.99 -8.91
N VAL A 186 7.95 7.63 -8.86
CA VAL A 186 9.00 8.58 -8.47
C VAL A 186 9.19 9.56 -9.62
N LEU A 187 9.20 10.86 -9.31
CA LEU A 187 9.35 11.92 -10.28
C LEU A 187 10.77 12.52 -10.22
N ARG A 188 11.27 12.95 -11.37
CA ARG A 188 12.47 13.79 -11.50
C ARG A 188 12.14 15.25 -11.16
N GLU A 189 13.18 16.08 -11.03
CA GLU A 189 13.02 17.53 -10.74
C GLU A 189 12.17 18.27 -11.79
N ASP A 190 12.13 17.78 -13.03
CA ASP A 190 11.34 18.33 -14.13
C ASP A 190 9.88 17.84 -14.16
N GLY A 191 9.48 16.97 -13.21
CA GLY A 191 8.15 16.38 -13.11
C GLY A 191 7.94 15.13 -13.98
N SER A 192 8.94 14.68 -14.75
CA SER A 192 8.86 13.44 -15.52
C SER A 192 9.09 12.20 -14.65
N GLU A 193 8.57 11.05 -15.08
CA GLU A 193 8.72 9.78 -14.34
C GLU A 193 10.18 9.30 -14.34
N LEU A 194 10.66 8.81 -13.20
CA LEU A 194 12.01 8.29 -13.08
C LEU A 194 12.08 6.90 -13.71
N HIS A 195 12.80 6.83 -14.83
CA HIS A 195 13.21 5.58 -15.48
C HIS A 195 14.72 5.39 -15.32
N VAL A 196 15.14 4.16 -15.01
CA VAL A 196 16.55 3.73 -14.94
C VAL A 196 16.80 2.61 -15.93
N GLN A 197 18.00 2.58 -16.51
CA GLN A 197 18.42 1.53 -17.42
C GLN A 197 19.25 0.49 -16.67
N VAL A 198 18.90 -0.77 -16.84
CA VAL A 198 19.59 -1.91 -16.24
C VAL A 198 20.08 -2.82 -17.37
N GLU A 199 21.39 -3.04 -17.43
CA GLU A 199 21.97 -4.03 -18.34
C GLU A 199 21.57 -5.44 -17.87
N MET A 200 20.88 -6.18 -18.74
CA MET A 200 20.44 -7.54 -18.50
C MET A 200 20.92 -8.44 -19.64
N ALA A 201 22.05 -9.10 -19.43
CA ALA A 201 22.67 -10.00 -20.40
C ALA A 201 22.86 -9.34 -21.79
N ASP A 202 22.00 -9.66 -22.75
CA ASP A 202 22.05 -9.20 -24.15
C ASP A 202 21.14 -8.00 -24.44
N ARG A 203 20.47 -7.42 -23.42
CA ARG A 203 19.56 -6.29 -23.58
C ARG A 203 19.70 -5.26 -22.47
N ILE A 204 19.26 -4.04 -22.76
CA ILE A 204 19.05 -3.00 -21.75
C ILE A 204 17.56 -2.98 -21.42
N ALA A 205 17.23 -3.22 -20.15
CA ALA A 205 15.87 -3.07 -19.64
C ALA A 205 15.69 -1.65 -19.10
N GLU A 206 14.61 -1.00 -19.50
CA GLU A 206 14.17 0.24 -18.86
C GLU A 206 13.21 -0.08 -17.72
N VAL A 207 13.47 0.47 -16.53
CA VAL A 207 12.71 0.22 -15.31
C VAL A 207 12.17 1.53 -14.79
N LYS A 208 10.83 1.63 -14.70
CA LYS A 208 10.14 2.72 -14.02
C LYS A 208 10.23 2.53 -12.51
N VAL A 209 10.57 3.59 -11.78
CA VAL A 209 10.71 3.58 -10.32
C VAL A 209 9.41 4.02 -9.65
N TRP A 210 8.98 3.24 -8.65
CA TRP A 210 7.81 3.50 -7.83
C TRP A 210 8.22 3.62 -6.37
N GLN A 211 7.45 4.38 -5.60
CA GLN A 211 7.62 4.51 -4.15
C GLN A 211 6.29 4.34 -3.44
N VAL A 212 6.37 4.00 -2.16
CA VAL A 212 5.28 3.96 -1.20
C VAL A 212 5.46 5.13 -0.24
#